data_AF-A0A7Y0JSF9-F1
#
_entry.id   AF-A0A7Y0JSF9-F1
#
_cell.length_a   1.000
_cell.length_b   1.000
_cell.length_c   1.000
_cell.angle_alpha   90.00
_cell.angle_beta   90.00
_cell.angle_gamma   90.00
#
_symmetry.space_group_name_H-M   'P 1'
#
loop_
_entity.id
_entity.type
_entity.pdbx_description
1 polymer ?
#
loop_
_entity_poly.entity_id
_entity_poly.type
_entity_poly.pdbx_seq_one_letter_code
_entity_poly.pdbx_strand_id
1 'polypeptide(L)'
;MTGEALEVRRLVGKVVLFLVLCWVVVLIAGVAGAAGGASFDPLNVALAVLPGCAFVPAAYFAVRLHTTTDPVQAGRLWPKTLVCGAAGVLLLAGAAYALYAGGQS
;
A
#
# COMPACT_ATOMS: atom_id res chain seq x y z
N MET A 1 -24.54 11.87 11.24
CA MET A 1 -23.65 10.68 11.29
C MET A 1 -23.12 10.56 12.70
N THR A 2 -23.32 9.42 13.34
CA THR A 2 -22.79 9.14 14.69
C THR A 2 -21.25 9.19 14.67
N GLY A 3 -20.62 9.62 15.77
CA GLY A 3 -19.16 9.72 15.87
C GLY A 3 -18.44 8.41 15.51
N GLU A 4 -19.06 7.27 15.80
CA GLU A 4 -18.55 5.92 15.51
C GLU A 4 -18.26 5.67 14.03
N ALA A 5 -19.12 6.15 13.12
CA ALA A 5 -18.92 5.95 11.68
C ALA A 5 -17.70 6.70 11.14
N LEU A 6 -17.34 7.82 11.78
CA LEU A 6 -16.13 8.58 11.43
C LEU A 6 -14.87 7.86 11.96
N GLU A 7 -14.94 7.27 13.14
CA GLU A 7 -13.85 6.51 13.75
C GLU A 7 -13.48 5.27 12.94
N VAL A 8 -14.47 4.49 12.51
CA VAL A 8 -14.24 3.32 11.65
C VAL A 8 -13.54 3.70 10.36
N ARG A 9 -13.96 4.81 9.72
CA ARG A 9 -13.31 5.30 8.48
C ARG A 9 -11.86 5.69 8.73
N ARG A 10 -11.57 6.36 9.85
CA ARG A 10 -10.19 6.70 10.25
C ARG A 10 -9.37 5.45 10.57
N LEU A 11 -9.97 4.41 11.14
CA LEU A 11 -9.30 3.14 11.37
C LEU A 11 -8.86 2.50 10.06
N VAL A 12 -9.73 2.48 9.03
CA VAL A 12 -9.38 2.00 7.68
C VAL A 12 -8.19 2.79 7.11
N GLY A 13 -8.18 4.12 7.26
CA GLY A 13 -7.05 4.96 6.85
C GLY A 13 -5.74 4.56 7.53
N LYS A 14 -5.75 4.32 8.85
CA LYS A 14 -4.58 3.85 9.60
C LYS A 14 -4.09 2.48 9.12
N VAL A 15 -5.00 1.53 8.89
CA VAL A 15 -4.65 0.19 8.40
C VAL A 15 -4.00 0.28 7.02
N VAL A 16 -4.55 1.10 6.13
CA VAL A 16 -3.98 1.31 4.78
C VAL A 16 -2.59 1.93 4.87
N LEU A 17 -2.40 2.95 5.72
CA LEU A 17 -1.07 3.54 5.93
C LEU A 17 -0.07 2.55 6.50
N PHE A 18 -0.49 1.68 7.42
CA PHE A 18 0.34 0.61 7.94
C PHE A 18 0.79 -0.35 6.83
N LEU A 19 -0.12 -0.76 5.94
CA LEU A 19 0.21 -1.63 4.81
C LEU A 19 1.18 -0.96 3.82
N VAL A 20 0.97 0.34 3.54
CA VAL A 20 1.90 1.14 2.72
C VAL A 20 3.28 1.18 3.38
N LEU A 21 3.35 1.38 4.70
CA LEU A 21 4.61 1.38 5.44
C LEU A 21 5.31 0.02 5.35
N CYS A 22 4.58 -1.09 5.51
CA CYS A 22 5.14 -2.43 5.32
C CYS A 22 5.75 -2.61 3.93
N TRP A 23 5.07 -2.14 2.87
CA TRP A 23 5.60 -2.16 1.52
C TRP A 23 6.88 -1.32 1.37
N VAL A 24 6.92 -0.11 1.97
CA VAL A 24 8.14 0.73 1.97
C VAL A 24 9.30 0.02 2.68
N VAL A 25 9.05 -0.66 3.81
CA VAL A 25 10.08 -1.42 4.53
C VAL A 25 10.64 -2.55 3.65
N VAL A 26 9.79 -3.25 2.90
CA VAL A 26 10.22 -4.29 1.95
C VAL A 26 11.11 -3.70 0.85
N LEU A 27 10.77 -2.53 0.31
CA LEU A 27 11.62 -1.85 -0.67
C LEU A 27 12.99 -1.47 -0.09
N ILE A 28 13.01 -0.92 1.12
CA ILE A 28 14.27 -0.56 1.80
C ILE A 28 15.14 -1.81 2.01
N ALA A 29 14.54 -2.92 2.46
CA ALA A 29 15.24 -4.19 2.62
C ALA A 29 15.81 -4.70 1.29
N GLY A 30 15.07 -4.59 0.19
CA GLY A 30 15.55 -4.93 -1.15
C GLY A 30 16.75 -4.09 -1.59
N VAL A 31 16.69 -2.77 -1.37
CA VAL A 31 17.82 -1.85 -1.66
C VAL A 31 19.03 -2.17 -0.79
N ALA A 32 18.84 -2.42 0.50
CA ALA A 32 19.92 -2.80 1.41
C ALA A 32 20.59 -4.12 1.00
N GLY A 33 19.79 -5.11 0.56
CA GLY A 33 20.30 -6.37 0.01
C GLY A 33 21.13 -6.16 -1.25
N ALA A 34 20.65 -5.32 -2.18
CA ALA A 34 21.39 -4.98 -3.39
C ALA A 34 22.72 -4.27 -3.09
N ALA A 35 22.72 -3.33 -2.13
CA ALA A 35 23.94 -2.67 -1.67
C ALA A 35 24.94 -3.65 -1.01
N GLY A 36 24.44 -4.75 -0.43
CA GLY A 36 25.24 -5.84 0.13
C GLY A 36 25.80 -6.82 -0.90
N GLY A 37 25.59 -6.59 -2.20
CA GLY A 37 26.10 -7.44 -3.28
C GLY A 37 25.12 -8.54 -3.74
N ALA A 38 23.86 -8.51 -3.30
CA ALA A 38 22.84 -9.38 -3.89
C ALA A 38 22.65 -9.06 -5.38
N SER A 39 22.38 -10.09 -6.18
CA SER A 39 22.13 -9.93 -7.61
C SER A 39 20.89 -9.07 -7.84
N PHE A 40 21.06 -8.03 -8.66
CA PHE A 40 19.99 -7.11 -9.00
C PHE A 40 19.30 -7.57 -10.27
N ASP A 41 18.15 -8.24 -10.13
CA ASP A 41 17.29 -8.56 -11.27
C ASP A 41 16.31 -7.40 -11.53
N PRO A 42 16.40 -6.71 -12.68
CA PRO A 42 15.49 -5.61 -13.03
C PRO A 42 14.02 -6.00 -12.99
N LEU A 43 13.69 -7.26 -13.32
CA LEU A 43 12.31 -7.75 -13.28
C LEU A 43 11.79 -7.80 -11.85
N ASN A 44 12.61 -8.27 -10.90
CA ASN A 44 12.22 -8.36 -9.49
C ASN A 44 11.96 -6.98 -8.88
N VAL A 45 12.77 -6.00 -9.29
CA VAL A 45 12.62 -4.61 -8.88
C VAL A 45 11.35 -4.00 -9.46
N ALA A 46 11.07 -4.23 -10.74
CA ALA A 46 9.84 -3.77 -11.38
C ALA A 46 8.60 -4.35 -10.68
N LEU A 47 8.61 -5.65 -10.36
CA LEU A 47 7.53 -6.30 -9.61
C LEU A 47 7.37 -5.75 -8.19
N ALA A 48 8.47 -5.45 -7.50
CA ALA A 48 8.43 -4.87 -6.16
C ALA A 48 7.88 -3.42 -6.12
N VAL A 49 8.10 -2.65 -7.19
CA VAL A 49 7.65 -1.26 -7.31
C VAL A 49 6.18 -1.17 -7.76
N LEU A 50 5.69 -2.15 -8.52
CA LEU A 50 4.33 -2.17 -9.10
C LEU A 50 3.18 -1.94 -8.10
N PRO A 51 3.20 -2.50 -6.86
CA PRO A 51 2.20 -2.18 -5.83
C PRO A 51 2.16 -0.70 -5.44
N GLY A 52 3.28 0.02 -5.61
CA GLY A 52 3.40 1.45 -5.37
C GLY A 52 2.39 2.28 -6.17
N CYS A 53 2.04 1.85 -7.39
CA CYS A 53 1.04 2.53 -8.23
C CYS A 53 -0.34 2.61 -7.55
N ALA A 54 -0.68 1.65 -6.68
CA ALA A 54 -1.92 1.65 -5.91
C ALA A 54 -1.72 2.16 -4.47
N PHE A 55 -0.59 1.85 -3.84
CA PHE A 55 -0.29 2.28 -2.47
C PHE A 55 -0.05 3.78 -2.32
N VAL A 56 0.57 4.45 -3.30
CA VAL A 56 0.79 5.90 -3.27
C VAL A 56 -0.55 6.68 -3.24
N PRO A 57 -1.50 6.45 -4.17
CA PRO A 57 -2.81 7.11 -4.07
C PRO A 57 -3.59 6.67 -2.83
N ALA A 58 -3.45 5.42 -2.38
CA ALA A 58 -4.08 4.96 -1.13
C ALA A 58 -3.59 5.76 0.09
N ALA A 59 -2.28 5.98 0.20
CA ALA A 59 -1.67 6.79 1.25
C ALA A 59 -2.14 8.25 1.19
N TYR A 60 -2.19 8.83 -0.02
CA TYR A 60 -2.71 10.19 -0.22
C TYR A 60 -4.15 10.32 0.29
N PHE A 61 -5.04 9.40 -0.08
CA PHE A 61 -6.43 9.42 0.36
C PHE A 61 -6.57 9.14 1.86
N ALA A 62 -5.74 8.25 2.43
CA ALA A 62 -5.73 7.98 3.86
C ALA A 62 -5.31 9.22 4.67
N VAL A 63 -4.26 9.93 4.26
CA VAL A 63 -3.84 11.19 4.90
C VAL A 63 -4.94 12.25 4.80
N ARG A 64 -5.54 12.42 3.61
CA ARG A 64 -6.70 13.30 3.42
C ARG A 64 -7.87 12.92 4.32
N LEU A 65 -8.16 11.63 4.48
CA LEU A 65 -9.25 11.15 5.34
C LEU A 65 -9.02 11.51 6.82
N HIS A 66 -7.75 11.59 7.26
CA HIS A 66 -7.41 12.03 8.61
C HIS A 66 -7.50 13.53 8.81
N THR A 67 -7.16 14.33 7.79
CA THR A 67 -7.19 15.80 7.87
C THR A 67 -8.57 16.38 7.59
N THR A 68 -9.48 15.63 6.96
CA THR A 68 -10.85 16.07 6.69
C THR A 68 -11.75 15.98 7.93
N THR A 69 -12.29 17.13 8.36
CA THR A 69 -13.29 17.24 9.44
C THR A 69 -14.73 17.14 8.93
N ASP A 70 -14.96 17.42 7.65
CA ASP A 70 -16.29 17.36 7.01
C ASP A 70 -16.73 15.89 6.79
N PRO A 71 -17.83 15.44 7.42
CA PRO A 71 -18.30 14.06 7.31
C PRO A 71 -18.74 13.65 5.89
N VAL A 72 -19.18 14.61 5.07
CA VAL A 72 -19.60 14.37 3.68
C VAL A 72 -18.39 14.08 2.81
N GLN A 73 -17.33 14.87 2.94
CA GLN A 73 -16.06 14.64 2.24
C GLN A 73 -15.38 13.35 2.71
N ALA A 74 -15.37 13.09 4.03
CA ALA A 74 -14.87 11.82 4.57
C ALA A 74 -15.65 10.61 4.00
N GLY A 75 -16.95 10.78 3.74
CA GLY A 75 -17.81 9.81 3.06
C GLY A 75 -17.39 9.46 1.62
N ARG A 76 -16.70 10.37 0.94
CA ARG A 76 -16.22 10.17 -0.44
C ARG A 76 -14.77 9.67 -0.51
N LEU A 77 -13.98 9.92 0.53
CA LEU A 77 -12.56 9.55 0.61
C LEU A 77 -12.36 8.12 1.12
N TRP A 78 -13.21 7.64 2.03
CA TRP A 78 -13.07 6.30 2.60
C TRP A 78 -13.10 5.15 1.57
N PRO A 79 -13.99 5.12 0.55
CA PRO A 79 -14.05 3.99 -0.36
C PRO A 79 -12.88 4.04 -1.35
N LYS A 80 -12.41 5.24 -1.72
CA LYS A 80 -11.20 5.41 -2.53
C LYS A 80 -9.96 4.88 -1.81
N THR A 81 -9.85 5.21 -0.52
CA THR A 81 -8.76 4.71 0.34
C THR A 81 -8.78 3.18 0.41
N LEU A 82 -9.97 2.60 0.63
CA LEU A 82 -10.16 1.15 0.70
C LEU A 82 -9.85 0.45 -0.63
N VAL A 83 -10.39 0.95 -1.75
CA VAL A 83 -10.19 0.37 -3.09
C VAL A 83 -8.72 0.44 -3.49
N CYS A 84 -8.06 1.59 -3.33
CA CYS A 84 -6.64 1.71 -3.64
C CYS A 84 -5.77 0.85 -2.71
N GLY A 85 -6.09 0.80 -1.41
CA GLY A 85 -5.37 -0.05 -0.46
C GLY A 85 -5.50 -1.54 -0.77
N ALA A 86 -6.72 -2.01 -1.05
CA ALA A 86 -6.99 -3.39 -1.45
C ALA A 86 -6.30 -3.74 -2.78
N ALA A 87 -6.33 -2.84 -3.77
CA ALA A 87 -5.59 -3.01 -5.01
C ALA A 87 -4.09 -3.13 -4.77
N GLY A 88 -3.50 -2.29 -3.90
CA GLY A 88 -2.09 -2.39 -3.52
C GLY A 88 -1.73 -3.74 -2.89
N VAL A 89 -2.58 -4.27 -2.00
CA VAL A 89 -2.39 -5.60 -1.41
C VAL A 89 -2.47 -6.70 -2.46
N LEU A 90 -3.44 -6.65 -3.38
CA LEU A 90 -3.57 -7.63 -4.45
C LEU A 90 -2.36 -7.61 -5.39
N LEU A 91 -1.86 -6.43 -5.75
CA LEU A 91 -0.66 -6.29 -6.57
C LEU A 91 0.57 -6.80 -5.83
N LEU A 92 0.69 -6.52 -4.53
CA LEU A 92 1.79 -7.01 -3.71
C LEU A 92 1.79 -8.53 -3.60
N ALA A 93 0.62 -9.13 -3.33
CA ALA A 93 0.46 -10.58 -3.28
C ALA A 93 0.74 -11.23 -4.64
N GLY A 94 0.25 -10.63 -5.73
CA GLY A 94 0.51 -11.08 -7.10
C GLY A 94 1.99 -11.00 -7.47
N ALA A 95 2.68 -9.90 -7.10
CA ALA A 95 4.11 -9.75 -7.30
C ALA A 95 4.90 -10.80 -6.50
N ALA A 96 4.57 -10.98 -5.22
CA ALA A 96 5.20 -12.00 -4.37
C ALA A 96 5.01 -13.42 -4.93
N TYR A 97 3.80 -13.74 -5.40
CA TYR A 97 3.51 -15.02 -6.03
C TYR A 97 4.31 -15.22 -7.33
N ALA A 98 4.38 -14.20 -8.20
CA ALA A 98 5.15 -14.26 -9.43
C ALA A 98 6.65 -14.49 -9.18
N LEU A 99 7.21 -13.78 -8.19
CA LEU A 99 8.60 -13.98 -7.75
C LEU A 99 8.84 -15.39 -7.20
N TYR A 100 7.92 -15.88 -6.37
CA TYR A 100 8.02 -17.22 -5.80
C TYR A 100 7.93 -18.31 -6.88
N ALA A 101 6.98 -18.18 -7.82
CA ALA A 101 6.81 -19.13 -8.91
C ALA A 101 7.99 -19.11 -9.90
N GLY A 102 8.53 -17.93 -10.22
CA GLY A 102 9.69 -17.78 -11.10
C GLY A 102 11.03 -18.18 -10.47
N GLY A 103 11.12 -18.18 -9.13
CA GLY A 103 12.31 -18.65 -8.41
C GLY A 103 12.41 -20.17 -8.25
N GLN A 104 11.33 -20.92 -8.54
CA GLN A 104 11.34 -22.39 -8.53
C GLN A 104 11.66 -23.04 -9.89
N SER A 105 11.77 -22.23 -10.95
CA SER A 105 12.20 -22.68 -12.29
C SER A 105 13.69 -22.48 -12.50
#